data_AF-A0A3B3S3M3-F1
#
_entry.id   AF-A0A3B3S3M3-F1
#
_cell.length_a   1.000
_cell.length_b   1.000
_cell.length_c   1.000
_cell.angle_alpha   90.00
_cell.angle_beta   90.00
_cell.angle_gamma   90.00
#
_symmetry.space_group_name_H-M   'P 1'
#
loop_
_entity.id
_entity.type
_entity.pdbx_description
1 polymer ?
#
loop_
_entity_poly.entity_id
_entity_poly.type
_entity_poly.pdbx_seq_one_letter_code
_entity_poly.pdbx_strand_id
1 'polypeptide(L)'
;MCVSDHVRVCESHGLISDILQTQTSLADLLLRSLEELTEDELTKIKYNLIHLAYEKYQQIPRGQLENLDRMGIADKMIRSYGEVGALKVTLQILKKMNMNDLVQRMNEDLQKGNHAF
;
A
#
# COMPACT_ATOMS: atom_id res chain seq x y z
N MET A 1 22.03 41.38 36.53
CA MET A 1 21.54 40.23 37.30
C MET A 1 20.03 40.37 37.39
N CYS A 2 19.27 39.58 36.63
CA CYS A 2 17.83 39.44 36.80
C CYS A 2 17.50 37.94 36.85
N VAL A 3 16.62 37.63 37.79
CA VAL A 3 16.26 36.33 38.32
C VAL A 3 15.31 35.58 37.37
N SER A 4 15.36 34.26 37.51
CA SER A 4 14.67 33.20 36.79
C SER A 4 13.15 33.34 36.58
N ASP A 5 12.71 32.43 35.71
CA ASP A 5 11.40 31.77 35.65
C ASP A 5 10.28 32.44 34.84
N HIS A 6 10.20 32.01 33.58
CA HIS A 6 8.91 31.73 32.97
C HIS A 6 8.90 30.30 32.41
N VAL A 7 8.19 29.44 33.13
CA VAL A 7 7.84 28.06 32.79
C VAL A 7 7.11 28.00 31.44
N ARG A 8 7.61 27.15 30.53
CA ARG A 8 6.91 26.37 29.49
C ARG A 8 7.99 25.51 28.83
N VAL A 9 7.88 24.19 28.74
CA VAL A 9 6.86 23.47 27.97
C VAL A 9 6.58 22.12 28.63
N CYS A 10 5.32 21.89 28.98
CA CYS A 10 4.76 20.54 29.06
C CYS A 10 4.69 19.98 27.65
N GLU A 11 5.22 18.79 27.43
CA GLU A 11 4.50 17.64 26.85
C GLU A 11 5.48 16.48 26.65
N SER A 12 5.61 15.68 27.70
CA SER A 12 6.10 14.31 27.61
C SER A 12 5.01 13.40 27.04
N HIS A 13 4.65 13.58 25.77
CA HIS A 13 3.73 12.69 25.06
C HIS A 13 4.29 12.36 23.67
N GLY A 14 4.90 11.17 23.55
CA GLY A 14 4.91 10.46 22.27
C GLY A 14 6.24 10.19 21.57
N LEU A 15 7.35 9.98 22.28
CA LEU A 15 8.65 9.56 21.69
C LEU A 15 8.65 8.21 20.93
N ILE A 16 7.48 7.55 20.77
CA ILE A 16 7.34 6.31 20.00
C ILE A 16 6.74 6.57 18.60
N SER A 17 5.99 7.67 18.41
CA SER A 17 5.35 7.98 17.12
C SER A 17 6.37 8.16 15.99
N ASP A 18 7.50 8.80 16.29
CA ASP A 18 8.48 9.21 15.28
C ASP A 18 9.38 8.05 14.81
N ILE A 19 9.40 6.90 15.51
CA ILE A 19 10.29 5.77 15.19
C ILE A 19 9.72 4.87 14.08
N LEU A 20 8.42 4.92 13.80
CA LEU A 20 7.78 4.11 12.74
C LEU A 20 7.33 4.93 11.53
N GLN A 21 7.75 6.18 11.41
CA GLN A 21 7.45 7.01 10.24
C GLN A 21 8.39 6.64 9.08
N THR A 22 8.40 5.36 8.72
CA THR A 22 9.10 4.85 7.55
C THR A 22 8.40 5.43 6.34
N GLN A 23 9.15 6.21 5.56
CA GLN A 23 8.76 6.61 4.20
C GLN A 23 8.48 5.32 3.42
N THR A 24 7.22 4.89 3.42
CA THR A 24 6.81 3.59 2.87
C THR A 24 6.88 3.73 1.35
N SER A 25 7.75 2.96 0.71
CA SER A 25 7.82 2.98 -0.76
C SER A 25 6.50 2.50 -1.36
N LEU A 26 6.21 2.88 -2.60
CA LEU A 26 5.01 2.41 -3.29
C LEU A 26 4.96 0.87 -3.39
N ALA A 27 6.14 0.24 -3.49
CA ALA A 27 6.31 -1.21 -3.47
C ALA A 27 5.96 -1.80 -2.10
N ASP A 28 6.46 -1.20 -1.00
CA ASP A 28 6.15 -1.67 0.36
C ASP A 28 4.67 -1.50 0.69
N LEU A 29 4.05 -0.41 0.25
CA LEU A 29 2.62 -0.19 0.42
C LEU A 29 1.80 -1.27 -0.29
N LEU A 30 2.17 -1.60 -1.53
CA LEU A 30 1.53 -2.68 -2.28
C LEU A 30 1.68 -4.02 -1.54
N LEU A 31 2.89 -4.36 -1.10
CA LEU A 31 3.16 -5.62 -0.39
C LEU A 31 2.35 -5.71 0.91
N ARG A 32 2.41 -4.69 1.76
CA ARG A 32 1.64 -4.65 3.02
C ARG A 32 0.15 -4.81 2.78
N SER A 33 -0.38 -4.20 1.72
CA SER A 33 -1.80 -4.33 1.37
C SER A 33 -2.15 -5.76 0.94
N LEU A 34 -1.24 -6.49 0.30
CA LEU A 34 -1.43 -7.90 -0.04
C LEU A 34 -1.26 -8.83 1.18
N GLU A 35 -0.44 -8.44 2.16
CA GLU A 35 -0.27 -9.14 3.45
C GLU A 35 -1.50 -9.07 4.35
N GLU A 36 -2.28 -8.00 4.25
CA GLU A 36 -3.57 -7.89 4.95
C GLU A 36 -4.67 -8.80 4.37
N LEU A 37 -4.46 -9.39 3.18
CA LEU A 37 -5.44 -10.25 2.53
C LEU A 37 -5.38 -11.69 3.06
N THR A 38 -6.55 -12.29 3.23
CA THR A 38 -6.68 -13.74 3.39
C THR A 38 -6.26 -14.49 2.12
N GLU A 39 -6.00 -15.80 2.22
CA GLU A 39 -5.66 -16.61 1.03
C GLU A 39 -6.77 -16.64 -0.03
N ASP A 40 -8.03 -16.61 0.40
CA ASP A 40 -9.19 -16.55 -0.49
C ASP A 40 -9.27 -15.22 -1.24
N GLU A 41 -8.98 -14.11 -0.55
CA GLU A 41 -8.90 -12.79 -1.18
C GLU A 41 -7.70 -12.68 -2.12
N LEU A 42 -6.54 -13.23 -1.74
CA LEU A 42 -5.37 -13.30 -2.60
C LEU A 42 -5.64 -14.11 -3.88
N THR A 43 -6.39 -15.20 -3.76
CA THR A 43 -6.83 -16.00 -4.92
C THR A 43 -7.72 -15.17 -5.85
N LYS A 44 -8.61 -14.34 -5.31
CA LYS A 44 -9.43 -13.40 -6.09
C LYS A 44 -8.58 -12.31 -6.75
N ILE A 45 -7.53 -11.80 -6.10
CA ILE A 45 -6.57 -10.88 -6.73
C ILE A 45 -5.94 -11.55 -7.94
N LYS A 46 -5.38 -12.75 -7.79
CA LYS A 46 -4.78 -13.51 -8.90
C LYS A 46 -5.76 -13.68 -10.05
N TYR A 47 -7.00 -14.07 -9.75
CA TYR A 47 -8.07 -14.20 -10.76
C TYR A 47 -8.31 -12.89 -11.52
N ASN A 48 -8.40 -11.76 -10.83
CA ASN A 48 -8.63 -10.47 -11.48
C ASN A 48 -7.42 -9.97 -12.29
N LEU A 49 -6.19 -10.34 -11.92
CA LEU A 49 -4.99 -10.03 -12.71
C LEU A 49 -4.93 -10.83 -14.02
N ILE A 50 -5.43 -12.07 -14.00
CA ILE A 50 -5.56 -12.93 -15.19
C ILE A 50 -6.64 -12.38 -16.13
N HIS A 51 -7.78 -11.99 -15.57
CA HIS A 51 -8.95 -11.52 -16.31
C HIS A 51 -9.08 -10.00 -16.31
N LEU A 52 -7.93 -9.31 -16.29
CA LEU A 52 -7.88 -7.86 -16.26
C LEU A 52 -8.55 -7.29 -17.51
N ALA A 53 -9.50 -6.37 -17.32
CA ALA A 53 -10.28 -5.76 -18.40
C ALA A 53 -10.08 -4.24 -18.46
N TYR A 54 -8.90 -3.75 -18.05
CA TYR A 54 -8.57 -2.33 -18.11
C TYR A 54 -7.80 -2.05 -19.40
N GLU A 55 -8.34 -1.23 -20.29
CA GLU A 55 -7.75 -0.92 -21.61
C GLU A 55 -6.27 -0.50 -21.56
N LYS A 56 -5.87 0.14 -20.46
CA LYS A 56 -4.49 0.62 -20.24
C LYS A 56 -3.52 -0.47 -19.77
N TYR A 57 -3.98 -1.56 -19.17
CA TYR A 57 -3.12 -2.55 -18.52
C TYR A 57 -3.31 -3.93 -19.14
N GLN A 58 -2.19 -4.57 -19.49
CA GLN A 58 -2.20 -5.92 -20.03
C GLN A 58 -2.52 -6.95 -18.94
N GLN A 59 -3.10 -8.08 -19.32
CA GLN A 59 -3.33 -9.19 -18.40
C GLN A 59 -2.01 -9.88 -18.04
N ILE A 60 -1.92 -10.43 -16.81
CA ILE A 60 -0.80 -11.30 -16.43
C ILE A 60 -1.23 -12.75 -16.66
N PRO A 61 -0.49 -13.55 -17.46
CA PRO A 61 -0.84 -14.95 -17.71
C PRO A 61 -0.92 -15.78 -16.42
N ARG A 62 -1.92 -16.67 -16.34
CA ARG A 62 -2.16 -17.54 -15.17
C ARG A 62 -0.90 -18.27 -14.68
N GLY A 63 -0.14 -18.87 -15.60
CA GLY A 63 1.07 -19.62 -15.26
C GLY A 63 2.16 -18.78 -14.58
N GLN A 64 2.08 -17.45 -14.66
CA GLN A 64 3.00 -16.54 -13.99
C GLN A 64 2.52 -16.12 -12.59
N LEU A 65 1.32 -16.54 -12.14
CA LEU A 65 0.74 -16.15 -10.84
C LEU A 65 0.43 -17.36 -9.93
N GLU A 66 0.22 -18.54 -10.51
CA GLU A 66 -0.29 -19.73 -9.79
C GLU A 66 0.53 -20.05 -8.55
N ASN A 67 1.87 -20.07 -8.67
CA ASN A 67 2.80 -20.44 -7.60
C ASN A 67 3.46 -19.25 -6.89
N LEU A 68 3.02 -18.02 -7.14
CA LEU A 68 3.58 -16.85 -6.47
C LEU A 68 2.92 -16.63 -5.10
N ASP A 69 3.76 -16.32 -4.12
CA ASP A 69 3.35 -15.78 -2.83
C ASP A 69 3.07 -14.27 -2.93
N ARG A 70 2.73 -13.62 -1.81
CA ARG A 70 2.38 -12.19 -1.79
C ARG A 70 3.50 -11.30 -2.32
N MET A 71 4.74 -11.61 -1.94
CA MET A 71 5.93 -10.88 -2.41
C MET A 71 6.14 -11.07 -3.91
N GLY A 72 6.03 -12.30 -4.41
CA GLY A 72 6.12 -12.61 -5.82
C GLY A 72 5.03 -11.92 -6.63
N ILE A 73 3.80 -11.85 -6.13
CA ILE A 73 2.70 -11.14 -6.78
C ILE A 73 3.00 -9.63 -6.84
N ALA A 74 3.46 -9.02 -5.73
CA ALA A 74 3.82 -7.61 -5.70
C ALA A 74 4.91 -7.27 -6.72
N ASP A 75 6.03 -8.02 -6.71
CA ASP A 75 7.11 -7.86 -7.69
C ASP A 75 6.57 -8.03 -9.12
N LYS A 76 5.73 -9.05 -9.34
CA LYS A 76 5.17 -9.31 -10.67
C LYS A 76 4.32 -8.16 -11.18
N MET A 77 3.49 -7.56 -10.32
CA MET A 77 2.67 -6.41 -10.66
C MET A 77 3.53 -5.18 -10.95
N ILE A 78 4.54 -4.90 -10.12
CA ILE A 78 5.47 -3.77 -10.32
C ILE A 78 6.21 -3.92 -11.65
N ARG A 79 6.74 -5.10 -11.96
CA ARG A 79 7.44 -5.35 -13.22
C ARG A 79 6.53 -5.26 -14.45
N SER A 80 5.24 -5.52 -14.28
CA SER A 80 4.27 -5.50 -15.40
C SER A 80 3.68 -4.11 -15.63
N TYR A 81 3.49 -3.32 -14.58
CA TYR A 81 2.72 -2.06 -14.62
C TYR A 81 3.48 -0.82 -14.12
N GLY A 82 4.69 -0.98 -13.58
CA GLY A 82 5.37 0.01 -12.76
C GLY A 82 4.72 0.16 -11.38
N GLU A 83 5.40 0.79 -10.43
CA GLU A 83 4.89 0.93 -9.05
C GLU A 83 3.53 1.65 -8.98
N VAL A 84 3.43 2.81 -9.65
CA VAL A 84 2.20 3.60 -9.71
C VAL A 84 1.08 2.84 -10.42
N GLY A 85 1.40 2.09 -11.48
CA GLY A 85 0.42 1.29 -12.21
C GLY A 85 -0.06 0.10 -11.39
N ALA A 86 0.85 -0.58 -10.70
CA ALA A 86 0.55 -1.71 -9.83
C ALA A 86 -0.41 -1.31 -8.71
N LEU A 87 -0.14 -0.20 -8.01
CA LEU A 87 -1.05 0.33 -6.99
C LEU A 87 -2.43 0.69 -7.56
N LYS A 88 -2.48 1.36 -8.72
CA LYS A 88 -3.74 1.69 -9.38
C LYS A 88 -4.54 0.43 -9.72
N VAL A 89 -3.90 -0.60 -10.25
CA VAL A 89 -4.55 -1.88 -10.54
C VAL A 89 -5.06 -2.53 -9.26
N THR A 90 -4.24 -2.61 -8.21
CA THR A 90 -4.64 -3.18 -6.91
C THR A 90 -5.85 -2.46 -6.33
N LEU A 91 -5.84 -1.13 -6.26
CA LEU A 91 -6.96 -0.33 -5.76
C LEU A 91 -8.26 -0.62 -6.51
N GLN A 92 -8.20 -0.79 -7.83
CA GLN A 92 -9.37 -1.09 -8.64
C GLN A 92 -9.91 -2.50 -8.40
N ILE A 93 -9.02 -3.48 -8.26
CA ILE A 93 -9.41 -4.85 -7.95
C ILE A 93 -10.02 -4.92 -6.54
N LEU A 94 -9.41 -4.28 -5.55
CA LEU A 94 -9.92 -4.23 -4.18
C LEU A 94 -11.31 -3.59 -4.10
N LYS A 95 -11.55 -2.50 -4.86
CA LYS A 95 -12.89 -1.91 -5.01
C LYS A 95 -13.90 -2.92 -5.59
N LYS A 96 -13.51 -3.68 -6.61
CA LYS A 96 -14.35 -4.73 -7.22
C LYS A 96 -14.65 -5.86 -6.23
N MET A 97 -13.76 -6.11 -5.28
CA MET A 97 -13.94 -7.07 -4.18
C MET A 97 -14.70 -6.48 -2.98
N ASN A 98 -15.17 -5.23 -3.04
CA ASN A 98 -15.79 -4.49 -1.95
C ASN A 98 -14.90 -4.29 -0.71
N MET A 99 -13.57 -4.34 -0.86
CA MET A 99 -12.61 -4.09 0.23
C MET A 99 -12.37 -2.59 0.42
N ASN A 100 -13.45 -1.83 0.62
CA ASN A 100 -13.42 -0.37 0.60
C ASN A 100 -12.59 0.22 1.75
N ASP A 101 -12.55 -0.44 2.92
CA ASP A 101 -11.76 0.01 4.06
C ASP A 101 -10.25 -0.06 3.77
N LEU A 102 -9.80 -1.14 3.12
CA LEU A 102 -8.41 -1.29 2.70
C LEU A 102 -8.04 -0.27 1.63
N VAL A 103 -8.95 -0.03 0.67
CA VAL A 103 -8.79 1.00 -0.36
C VAL A 103 -8.65 2.39 0.26
N GLN A 104 -9.43 2.71 1.29
CA GLN A 104 -9.35 3.99 1.99
C GLN A 104 -7.98 4.15 2.66
N ARG A 105 -7.54 3.16 3.46
CA ARG A 105 -6.22 3.19 4.12
C ARG A 105 -5.08 3.35 3.13
N MET A 106 -5.10 2.58 2.03
CA MET A 106 -4.09 2.71 0.96
C MET A 106 -4.05 4.13 0.37
N ASN A 107 -5.21 4.76 0.15
CA ASN A 107 -5.25 6.13 -0.37
C ASN A 107 -4.72 7.15 0.66
N GLU A 108 -5.06 6.98 1.95
CA GLU A 108 -4.55 7.84 3.01
C GLU A 108 -3.03 7.77 3.09
N ASP A 109 -2.45 6.58 2.99
CA ASP A 109 -1.00 6.39 3.02
C ASP A 109 -0.30 6.98 1.78
N LEU A 110 -0.95 6.93 0.61
CA LEU A 110 -0.47 7.63 -0.58
C LEU A 110 -0.49 9.16 -0.43
N GLN A 111 -1.50 9.73 0.24
CA GLN A 111 -1.57 11.17 0.47
C GLN A 111 -0.57 11.64 1.53
N LYS A 112 -0.33 10.83 2.57
CA LYS A 112 0.68 11.13 3.59
C LYS A 112 2.09 11.19 2.99
N GLY A 113 2.38 10.41 1.96
CA GLY A 113 3.63 10.50 1.19
C GLY A 113 3.76 11.75 0.30
N ASN A 114 2.65 12.38 -0.09
CA ASN A 114 2.62 13.56 -0.96
C ASN A 114 2.73 14.91 -0.22
N HIS A 115 2.61 14.93 1.12
CA HIS A 115 2.77 16.14 1.94
C HIS A 115 4.24 16.49 2.27
N ALA A 116 5.21 15.83 1.63
CA ALA A 116 6.64 16.03 1.85
C ALA A 116 7.39 16.64 0.63
N PHE A 117 6.72 17.48 -0.15
CA PHE A 117 7.34 18.28 -1.22
C PHE A 117 6.97 19.77 -1.10
#